data_AF-A0A7X7NC51-F1
#
_entry.id   AF-A0A7X7NC51-F1
#
_cell.length_a   1.000
_cell.length_b   1.000
_cell.length_c   1.000
_cell.angle_alpha   90.00
_cell.angle_beta   90.00
_cell.angle_gamma   90.00
#
_symmetry.space_group_name_H-M   'P 1'
#
loop_
_entity.id
_entity.type
_entity.pdbx_description
1 polymer ?
#
loop_
_entity_poly.entity_id
_entity_poly.type
_entity_poly.pdbx_seq_one_letter_code
_entity_poly.pdbx_strand_id
1 'polypeptide(L)'
;MPAKRVLTAILFLVTQTVLAQSVLTGTVVDQENNPVSGASVLLQKENQKKVTDGNGKFSFTTTGIGTDCNLTTHTGKIIYRDRILFLQNPELQKVNLEIFNLSGQRISILFDGVLEPGLHRFRIAQDITNQTVLFRWKTAHAAYVYKITTAGNAALQWSSGKPSEKKRASAPAIDRLVVTHMDYDDVIVPVTTYNDEIRVEMNHGKLSLDYLNLFRLKDTLWNSAHELILSLDSIADHRCCCQCLCAWEGFAEIFFTLTSGGKKQQIRFSTYDSLDIEASGYRLAIGNVSPECPKNQESGYAGYTVQIGLTPVDNPRSFLFLNQREEVDMQSVSGTGCAALCIDFPTYSYNAEKRLLRGIVPQLNDSVQIIFGSGTYMTSGGLGSGAASVLYGVKSIPWNNHKITINKFENDGSVEVMYSGETFVLSAGDRKAYEAVEMDTSEDCVLQITTRSTLVNYGFLYPWQISPDRYR
;
A
#
# COMPACT_ATOMS: atom_id res chain seq x y z
N MET A 1 5.43 -17.65 69.47
CA MET A 1 4.78 -17.91 68.15
C MET A 1 4.59 -16.61 67.35
N PRO A 2 5.58 -16.12 66.56
CA PRO A 2 5.32 -15.05 65.58
C PRO A 2 5.63 -15.43 64.10
N ALA A 3 6.42 -16.48 63.82
CA ALA A 3 6.93 -16.76 62.47
C ALA A 3 5.85 -17.13 61.42
N LYS A 4 4.77 -17.83 61.83
CA LYS A 4 3.68 -18.21 60.90
C LYS A 4 2.89 -17.00 60.38
N ARG A 5 2.71 -15.95 61.19
CA ARG A 5 1.95 -14.75 60.77
C ARG A 5 2.75 -13.87 59.81
N VAL A 6 4.08 -13.84 59.96
CA VAL A 6 4.98 -13.13 59.04
C VAL A 6 5.02 -13.80 57.67
N LEU A 7 5.07 -15.13 57.62
CA LEU A 7 5.08 -15.86 56.35
C LEU A 7 3.76 -15.68 55.57
N THR A 8 2.60 -15.68 56.25
CA THR A 8 1.30 -15.42 55.59
C THR A 8 1.19 -13.99 55.06
N ALA A 9 1.72 -13.00 55.78
CA ALA A 9 1.72 -11.61 55.32
C ALA A 9 2.64 -11.39 54.11
N ILE A 10 3.81 -12.04 54.08
CA ILE A 10 4.72 -11.99 52.93
C ILE A 10 4.11 -12.68 51.71
N LEU A 11 3.45 -13.84 51.90
CA LEU A 11 2.78 -14.53 50.79
C LEU A 11 1.62 -13.70 50.20
N PHE A 12 0.88 -12.97 51.05
CA PHE A 12 -0.20 -12.09 50.61
C PHE A 12 0.33 -10.86 49.83
N LEU A 13 1.45 -10.28 50.27
CA LEU A 13 2.12 -9.15 49.58
C LEU A 13 2.70 -9.55 48.22
N VAL A 14 3.21 -10.78 48.06
CA VAL A 14 3.73 -11.28 46.78
C VAL A 14 2.60 -11.59 45.78
N THR A 15 1.38 -11.90 46.25
CA THR A 15 0.22 -12.08 45.36
C THR A 15 -0.41 -10.79 44.87
N GLN A 16 -0.10 -9.63 45.47
CA GLN A 16 -0.69 -8.34 45.04
C GLN A 16 0.08 -7.64 43.91
N THR A 17 1.19 -8.22 43.41
CA THR A 17 1.95 -7.67 42.28
C THR A 17 1.56 -8.26 40.93
N VAL A 18 0.38 -8.88 40.80
CA VAL A 18 -0.24 -9.05 39.48
C VAL A 18 -0.70 -7.67 39.02
N LEU A 19 0.26 -6.90 38.51
CA LEU A 19 0.07 -5.57 37.95
C LEU A 19 -1.09 -5.65 36.97
N ALA A 20 -2.06 -4.74 37.10
CA ALA A 20 -3.15 -4.55 36.16
C ALA A 20 -2.56 -4.20 34.78
N GLN A 21 -2.27 -5.24 33.98
CA GLN A 21 -1.90 -5.09 32.59
C GLN A 21 -3.19 -4.82 31.81
N SER A 22 -3.24 -3.70 31.12
CA SER A 22 -4.32 -3.44 30.18
C SER A 22 -3.92 -3.98 28.81
N VAL A 23 -4.85 -4.71 28.20
CA VAL A 23 -4.67 -5.30 26.89
C VAL A 23 -5.57 -4.57 25.90
N LEU A 24 -4.96 -3.79 25.01
CA LEU A 24 -5.67 -3.13 23.93
C LEU A 24 -5.75 -4.06 22.73
N THR A 25 -6.95 -4.51 22.39
CA THR A 25 -7.20 -5.32 21.21
C THR A 25 -7.95 -4.54 20.15
N GLY A 26 -7.85 -4.98 18.91
CA GLY A 26 -8.66 -4.42 17.85
C GLY A 26 -8.63 -5.24 16.57
N THR A 27 -9.46 -4.81 15.63
CA THR A 27 -9.56 -5.40 14.29
C THR A 27 -9.47 -4.29 13.25
N VAL A 28 -8.64 -4.50 12.23
CA VAL A 28 -8.53 -3.63 11.05
C VAL A 28 -9.33 -4.26 9.92
N VAL A 29 -10.22 -3.48 9.32
CA VAL A 29 -11.09 -3.91 8.22
C VAL A 29 -11.08 -2.90 7.08
N ASP A 30 -11.46 -3.32 5.88
CA ASP A 30 -11.72 -2.44 4.73
C ASP A 30 -13.14 -1.84 4.76
N GLN A 31 -13.49 -1.05 3.75
CA GLN A 31 -14.82 -0.43 3.60
C GLN A 31 -15.93 -1.47 3.41
N GLU A 32 -15.61 -2.63 2.86
CA GLU A 32 -16.50 -3.77 2.70
C GLU A 32 -16.58 -4.65 3.95
N ASN A 33 -15.92 -4.25 5.04
CA ASN A 33 -15.84 -4.95 6.33
C ASN A 33 -15.12 -6.32 6.26
N ASN A 34 -14.26 -6.53 5.26
CA ASN A 34 -13.32 -7.65 5.22
C ASN A 34 -12.10 -7.35 6.09
N PRO A 35 -11.50 -8.36 6.74
CA PRO A 35 -10.30 -8.17 7.56
C PRO A 35 -9.07 -7.80 6.72
N VAL A 36 -8.29 -6.82 7.21
CA VAL A 36 -7.03 -6.39 6.58
C VAL A 36 -5.85 -7.05 7.30
N SER A 37 -5.32 -8.11 6.70
CA SER A 37 -4.12 -8.82 7.18
C SER A 37 -2.84 -8.07 6.83
N GLY A 38 -1.82 -8.10 7.71
CA GLY A 38 -0.51 -7.50 7.44
C GLY A 38 -0.42 -5.98 7.68
N ALA A 39 -1.46 -5.33 8.20
CA ALA A 39 -1.43 -3.92 8.56
C ALA A 39 -0.51 -3.66 9.75
N SER A 40 0.40 -2.70 9.61
CA SER A 40 1.28 -2.26 10.69
C SER A 40 0.54 -1.28 11.58
N VAL A 41 0.27 -1.69 12.82
CA VAL A 41 -0.40 -0.91 13.86
C VAL A 41 0.65 -0.41 14.84
N LEU A 42 0.78 0.90 14.99
CA LEU A 42 1.67 1.56 15.96
C LEU A 42 0.82 2.20 17.06
N LEU A 43 1.04 1.78 18.30
CA LEU A 43 0.54 2.47 19.48
C LEU A 43 1.52 3.59 19.84
N GLN A 44 1.12 4.83 19.59
CA GLN A 44 2.04 5.95 19.40
C GLN A 44 2.77 6.35 20.69
N LYS A 45 2.06 6.49 21.82
CA LYS A 45 2.65 6.94 23.09
C LYS A 45 3.67 5.93 23.62
N GLU A 46 3.34 4.64 23.55
CA GLU A 46 4.20 3.54 23.99
C GLU A 46 5.26 3.15 22.94
N ASN A 47 5.19 3.71 21.73
CA ASN A 47 6.01 3.37 20.57
C ASN A 47 6.09 1.85 20.30
N GLN A 48 4.98 1.13 20.56
CA GLN A 48 4.87 -0.30 20.31
C GLN A 48 4.27 -0.54 18.94
N LYS A 49 4.87 -1.45 18.16
CA LYS A 49 4.39 -1.82 16.82
C LYS A 49 3.96 -3.28 16.78
N LYS A 50 2.82 -3.53 16.13
CA LYS A 50 2.25 -4.86 15.84
C LYS A 50 1.83 -4.95 14.39
N VAL A 51 1.63 -6.17 13.90
CA VAL A 51 1.12 -6.45 12.57
C VAL A 51 -0.18 -7.24 12.73
N THR A 52 -1.22 -6.90 11.97
CA THR A 52 -2.48 -7.64 12.03
C THR A 52 -2.34 -9.06 11.50
N ASP A 53 -3.07 -9.99 12.12
CA ASP A 53 -3.13 -11.38 11.68
C ASP A 53 -4.05 -11.59 10.46
N GLY A 54 -4.23 -12.84 10.01
CA GLY A 54 -5.12 -13.18 8.89
C GLY A 54 -6.59 -12.81 9.08
N ASN A 55 -7.03 -12.52 10.31
CA ASN A 55 -8.37 -12.04 10.64
C ASN A 55 -8.39 -10.52 10.90
N GLY A 56 -7.32 -9.80 10.54
CA GLY A 56 -7.18 -8.36 10.75
C GLY A 56 -6.97 -7.96 12.21
N LYS A 57 -6.72 -8.91 13.13
CA LYS A 57 -6.67 -8.62 14.57
C LYS A 57 -5.27 -8.20 15.03
N PHE A 58 -5.22 -7.33 16.03
CA PHE A 58 -4.01 -6.94 16.73
C PHE A 58 -4.22 -6.88 18.26
N SER A 59 -3.13 -6.94 19.03
CA SER A 59 -3.17 -6.82 20.50
C SER A 59 -1.88 -6.20 21.05
N PHE A 60 -2.02 -5.22 21.95
CA PHE A 60 -0.96 -4.61 22.74
C PHE A 60 -1.14 -4.92 24.22
N THR A 61 -0.04 -5.18 24.92
CA THR A 61 -0.02 -5.26 26.39
C THR A 61 0.68 -4.02 26.93
N THR A 62 -0.03 -3.24 27.74
CA THR A 62 0.50 -2.00 28.33
C THR A 62 0.71 -2.20 29.83
N THR A 63 1.87 -1.78 30.34
CA THR A 63 2.20 -1.81 31.78
C THR A 63 2.30 -0.38 32.29
N GLY A 64 1.29 0.06 33.05
CA GLY A 64 1.30 1.35 33.74
C GLY A 64 0.55 2.45 33.00
N ILE A 65 -0.75 2.57 33.26
CA ILE A 65 -1.52 3.75 32.86
C ILE A 65 -1.18 4.87 33.84
N GLY A 66 -0.09 5.58 33.58
CA GLY A 66 0.13 6.90 34.17
C GLY A 66 -0.94 7.84 33.61
N THR A 67 -1.97 8.14 34.41
CA THR A 67 -2.98 9.17 34.13
C THR A 67 -2.33 10.55 34.20
N ASP A 68 -1.52 10.89 33.20
CA ASP A 68 -1.08 12.27 32.99
C ASP A 68 -2.25 13.08 32.44
N CYS A 69 -3.10 13.54 33.35
CA CYS A 69 -4.22 14.41 33.08
C CYS A 69 -3.77 15.87 33.19
N ASN A 70 -2.84 16.31 32.34
CA ASN A 70 -2.53 17.73 32.17
C ASN A 70 -3.28 18.26 30.94
N LEU A 71 -4.59 18.49 31.11
CA LEU A 71 -5.38 19.30 30.17
C LEU A 71 -4.97 20.77 30.32
N THR A 72 -3.94 21.17 29.58
CA THR A 72 -3.76 22.60 29.27
C THR A 72 -4.90 23.07 28.38
N THR A 73 -5.50 24.20 28.72
CA THR A 73 -6.57 24.85 27.94
C THR A 73 -6.02 25.34 26.60
N HIS A 74 -6.13 24.52 25.57
CA HIS A 74 -5.63 24.82 24.24
C HIS A 74 -6.64 25.68 23.46
N THR A 75 -6.57 27.00 23.62
CA THR A 75 -7.27 27.92 22.71
C THR A 75 -6.50 28.02 21.39
N GLY A 76 -6.98 27.34 20.34
CA GLY A 76 -6.45 27.53 18.99
C GLY A 76 -6.61 28.99 18.56
N LYS A 77 -5.59 29.53 17.88
CA LYS A 77 -5.61 30.91 17.37
C LYS A 77 -6.32 30.92 16.02
N ILE A 78 -7.33 31.79 15.91
CA ILE A 78 -8.02 32.06 14.64
C ILE A 78 -7.68 33.47 14.17
N ILE A 79 -7.29 33.58 12.91
CA ILE A 79 -6.99 34.86 12.25
C ILE A 79 -7.79 34.92 10.96
N TYR A 80 -8.48 36.02 10.70
CA TYR A 80 -9.18 36.25 9.43
C TYR A 80 -8.54 37.43 8.69
N ARG A 81 -8.08 37.19 7.45
CA ARG A 81 -7.51 38.21 6.55
C ARG A 81 -7.84 37.86 5.10
N ASP A 82 -8.23 38.85 4.30
CA ASP A 82 -8.40 38.71 2.84
C ASP A 82 -9.27 37.51 2.40
N ARG A 83 -10.39 37.28 3.09
CA ARG A 83 -11.30 36.13 2.89
C ARG A 83 -10.69 34.75 3.22
N ILE A 84 -9.54 34.73 3.86
CA ILE A 84 -8.87 33.53 4.35
C ILE A 84 -8.99 33.48 5.87
N LEU A 85 -9.54 32.38 6.35
CA LEU A 85 -9.53 32.00 7.76
C LEU A 85 -8.30 31.12 8.01
N PHE A 86 -7.41 31.58 8.88
CA PHE A 86 -6.30 30.81 9.41
C PHE A 86 -6.71 30.19 10.74
N LEU A 87 -6.61 28.87 10.84
CA LEU A 87 -6.91 28.12 12.05
C LEU A 87 -5.64 27.36 12.47
N GLN A 88 -5.09 27.71 13.64
CA GLN A 88 -4.09 26.86 14.26
C GLN A 88 -4.81 25.69 14.95
N ASN A 89 -4.76 24.52 14.33
CA ASN A 89 -5.24 23.29 14.92
C ASN A 89 -4.08 22.66 15.72
N PRO A 90 -4.21 22.45 17.04
CA PRO A 90 -3.10 21.95 17.84
C PRO A 90 -2.86 20.45 17.65
N GLU A 91 -3.85 19.72 17.16
CA GLU A 91 -3.81 18.25 17.13
C GLU A 91 -4.71 17.66 16.05
N LEU A 92 -4.43 16.42 15.66
CA LEU A 92 -5.28 15.66 14.75
C LEU A 92 -6.63 15.38 15.39
N GLN A 93 -7.70 15.96 14.85
CA GLN A 93 -9.04 15.75 15.41
C GLN A 93 -10.14 15.98 14.38
N LYS A 94 -11.33 15.43 14.66
CA LYS A 94 -12.53 15.76 13.88
C LYS A 94 -12.90 17.22 14.14
N VAL A 95 -12.91 18.01 13.08
CA VAL A 95 -13.21 19.44 13.08
C VAL A 95 -14.39 19.71 12.15
N ASN A 96 -15.35 20.48 12.65
CA ASN A 96 -16.47 21.01 11.89
C ASN A 96 -16.44 22.54 11.98
N LEU A 97 -16.25 23.19 10.83
CA LEU A 97 -16.11 24.62 10.68
C LEU A 97 -17.30 25.17 9.90
N GLU A 98 -18.09 26.02 10.54
CA GLU A 98 -19.34 26.54 9.96
C GLU A 98 -19.44 28.06 10.14
N ILE A 99 -20.15 28.72 9.22
CA ILE A 99 -20.46 30.14 9.28
C ILE A 99 -21.98 30.31 9.38
N PHE A 100 -22.43 31.19 10.27
CA PHE A 100 -23.82 31.55 10.48
C PHE A 100 -24.01 33.08 10.36
N ASN A 101 -25.20 33.51 9.98
CA ASN A 101 -25.59 34.92 10.12
C ASN A 101 -26.00 35.21 11.58
N LEU A 102 -26.34 36.47 11.89
CA LEU A 102 -26.75 36.88 13.24
C LEU A 102 -28.11 36.32 13.67
N SER A 103 -28.96 35.85 12.75
CA SER A 103 -30.20 35.14 13.09
C SER A 103 -29.99 33.64 13.37
N GLY A 104 -28.75 33.16 13.30
CA GLY A 104 -28.40 31.75 13.56
C GLY A 104 -28.64 30.81 12.37
N GLN A 105 -28.99 31.34 11.19
CA GLN A 105 -29.07 30.55 9.96
C GLN A 105 -27.66 30.26 9.43
N ARG A 106 -27.40 28.99 9.11
CA ARG A 106 -26.12 28.55 8.54
C ARG A 106 -25.96 29.11 7.12
N ILE A 107 -24.88 29.86 6.91
CA ILE A 107 -24.48 30.41 5.60
C ILE A 107 -23.63 29.39 4.84
N SER A 108 -22.63 28.78 5.50
CA SER A 108 -21.64 27.93 4.83
C SER A 108 -21.00 26.91 5.79
N ILE A 109 -20.51 25.80 5.24
CA ILE A 109 -19.62 24.83 5.91
C ILE A 109 -18.26 24.97 5.23
N LEU A 110 -17.24 25.37 5.99
CA LEU A 110 -15.88 25.53 5.48
C LEU A 110 -15.12 24.21 5.48
N PHE A 111 -15.39 23.34 6.45
CA PHE A 111 -14.72 22.05 6.61
C PHE A 111 -15.56 21.15 7.52
N ASP A 112 -15.66 19.86 7.19
CA ASP A 112 -16.26 18.84 8.05
C ASP A 112 -15.50 17.53 7.86
N GLY A 113 -14.54 17.26 8.74
CA GLY A 113 -13.63 16.14 8.54
C GLY A 113 -12.57 16.04 9.64
N VAL A 114 -11.53 15.26 9.40
CA VAL A 114 -10.38 15.14 10.30
C VAL A 114 -9.32 16.14 9.84
N LEU A 115 -8.86 17.00 10.76
CA LEU A 115 -7.89 18.04 10.48
C LEU A 115 -6.58 17.75 11.23
N GLU A 116 -5.46 17.74 10.52
CA GLU A 116 -4.11 17.53 11.07
C GLU A 116 -3.68 18.65 12.05
N PRO A 117 -2.69 18.42 12.93
CA PRO A 117 -2.04 19.51 13.65
C PRO A 117 -1.39 20.48 12.66
N GLY A 118 -1.47 21.78 12.92
CA GLY A 118 -0.82 22.80 12.10
C GLY A 118 -1.69 24.01 11.80
N LEU A 119 -1.17 24.88 10.94
CA LEU A 119 -1.85 26.09 10.49
C LEU A 119 -2.63 25.81 9.20
N HIS A 120 -3.95 25.79 9.31
CA HIS A 120 -4.85 25.52 8.18
C HIS A 120 -5.43 26.80 7.61
N ARG A 121 -5.75 26.79 6.32
CA ARG A 121 -6.28 27.94 5.58
C ARG A 121 -7.59 27.56 4.90
N PHE A 122 -8.66 28.28 5.23
CA PHE A 122 -9.98 28.07 4.63
C PHE A 122 -10.41 29.34 3.91
N ARG A 123 -10.71 29.22 2.61
CA ARG A 123 -11.27 30.32 1.83
C ARG A 123 -12.78 30.35 2.01
N ILE A 124 -13.32 31.51 2.38
CA ILE A 124 -14.77 31.70 2.48
C ILE A 124 -15.32 31.96 1.08
N ALA A 125 -16.21 31.07 0.61
CA ALA A 125 -16.67 31.04 -0.79
C ALA A 125 -17.63 32.17 -1.19
N GLN A 126 -18.25 32.86 -0.24
CA GLN A 126 -19.19 33.96 -0.49
C GLN A 126 -18.63 35.29 0.01
N ASP A 127 -18.92 36.37 -0.73
CA ASP A 127 -18.62 37.74 -0.29
C ASP A 127 -19.53 38.11 0.88
N ILE A 128 -19.08 37.73 2.08
CA ILE A 128 -19.63 38.19 3.36
C ILE A 128 -19.13 39.60 3.71
N THR A 129 -18.69 40.40 2.73
CA THR A 129 -18.13 41.74 2.91
C THR A 129 -19.15 42.69 3.56
N ASN A 130 -18.70 43.50 4.53
CA ASN A 130 -19.53 44.43 5.30
C ASN A 130 -20.66 43.76 6.13
N GLN A 131 -20.48 42.50 6.52
CA GLN A 131 -21.42 41.79 7.39
C GLN A 131 -20.74 41.32 8.68
N THR A 132 -21.55 41.13 9.72
CA THR A 132 -21.11 40.40 10.90
C THR A 132 -21.65 38.99 10.81
N VAL A 133 -20.76 38.01 10.91
CA VAL A 133 -21.09 36.58 10.91
C VAL A 133 -20.59 35.92 12.18
N LEU A 134 -21.15 34.75 12.50
CA LEU A 134 -20.69 33.88 13.56
C LEU A 134 -19.94 32.69 12.94
N PHE A 135 -18.69 32.51 13.31
CA PHE A 135 -17.89 31.36 12.95
C PHE A 135 -17.92 30.34 14.08
N ARG A 136 -18.37 29.12 13.79
CA ARG A 136 -18.39 28.01 14.74
C ARG A 136 -17.27 27.04 14.41
N TRP A 137 -16.35 26.86 15.34
CA TRP A 137 -15.34 25.82 15.32
C TRP A 137 -15.71 24.75 16.34
N LYS A 138 -16.19 23.62 15.84
CA LYS A 138 -16.53 22.46 16.66
C LYS A 138 -15.46 21.40 16.50
N THR A 139 -14.94 20.93 17.62
CA THR A 139 -14.05 19.77 17.74
C THR A 139 -14.81 18.60 18.36
N ALA A 140 -14.14 17.47 18.57
CA ALA A 140 -14.69 16.37 19.35
C ALA A 140 -15.03 16.78 20.80
N HIS A 141 -14.25 17.71 21.38
CA HIS A 141 -14.32 18.01 22.81
C HIS A 141 -15.01 19.35 23.13
N ALA A 142 -14.95 20.31 22.22
CA ALA A 142 -15.45 21.67 22.47
C ALA A 142 -16.08 22.29 21.22
N ALA A 143 -17.00 23.23 21.43
CA ALA A 143 -17.52 24.09 20.39
C ALA A 143 -17.22 25.55 20.75
N TYR A 144 -16.48 26.22 19.88
CA TYR A 144 -16.12 27.61 19.98
C TYR A 144 -16.94 28.41 18.98
N VAL A 145 -17.46 29.56 19.40
CA VAL A 145 -18.17 30.49 18.52
C VAL A 145 -17.45 31.83 18.55
N TYR A 146 -17.07 32.31 17.37
CA TYR A 146 -16.36 33.55 17.17
C TYR A 146 -17.23 34.50 16.37
N LYS A 147 -17.24 35.78 16.75
CA LYS A 147 -17.87 36.83 15.95
C LYS A 147 -16.83 37.42 14.99
N ILE A 148 -17.12 37.40 13.70
CA ILE A 148 -16.27 37.99 12.66
C ILE A 148 -17.04 39.15 12.04
N THR A 149 -16.46 40.34 12.06
CA THR A 149 -17.01 41.53 11.38
C THR A 149 -16.08 41.87 10.22
N THR A 150 -16.62 41.86 9.00
CA THR A 150 -15.85 41.97 7.74
C THR A 150 -15.84 43.38 7.13
N ALA A 151 -16.17 44.41 7.92
CA ALA A 151 -16.03 45.80 7.50
C ALA A 151 -14.53 46.14 7.42
N GLY A 152 -14.10 46.82 6.35
CA GLY A 152 -12.71 47.00 5.91
C GLY A 152 -11.62 47.08 6.99
N ASN A 153 -10.47 46.43 6.73
CA ASN A 153 -9.26 46.40 7.57
C ASN A 153 -9.50 46.31 9.10
N ALA A 154 -10.58 45.66 9.55
CA ALA A 154 -10.91 45.57 10.96
C ALA A 154 -10.02 44.54 11.68
N ALA A 155 -9.36 44.98 12.75
CA ALA A 155 -8.76 44.10 13.74
C ALA A 155 -9.86 43.34 14.51
N LEU A 156 -9.68 42.03 14.68
CA LEU A 156 -10.57 41.16 15.46
C LEU A 156 -10.70 41.67 16.91
N GLN A 157 -11.90 42.11 17.31
CA GLN A 157 -12.22 42.31 18.72
C GLN A 157 -12.64 40.98 19.36
N TRP A 158 -11.87 40.56 20.35
CA TRP A 158 -12.10 39.37 21.16
C TRP A 158 -13.20 39.64 22.18
N SER A 159 -14.31 38.90 22.13
CA SER A 159 -15.26 38.84 23.24
C SER A 159 -15.48 37.37 23.60
N SER A 160 -14.77 36.90 24.63
CA SER A 160 -14.95 35.56 25.18
C SER A 160 -16.18 35.53 26.08
N GLY A 161 -17.36 35.25 25.51
CA GLY A 161 -18.50 34.80 26.30
C GLY A 161 -18.22 33.38 26.78
N LYS A 162 -18.25 33.13 28.10
CA LYS A 162 -18.14 31.77 28.65
C LYS A 162 -19.23 30.89 28.04
N PRO A 163 -18.91 29.78 27.37
CA PRO A 163 -19.90 28.90 26.78
C PRO A 163 -20.72 28.22 27.88
N SER A 164 -22.05 28.22 27.75
CA SER A 164 -22.93 27.41 28.59
C SER A 164 -22.82 25.95 28.14
N GLU A 165 -21.99 25.17 28.83
CA GLU A 165 -21.80 23.74 28.59
C GLU A 165 -23.04 22.93 29.03
N LYS A 166 -23.80 22.42 28.06
CA LYS A 166 -24.56 21.18 28.21
C LYS A 166 -24.44 20.37 26.93
N LYS A 167 -23.49 19.42 26.90
CA LYS A 167 -23.45 18.24 26.03
C LYS A 167 -22.43 17.24 26.58
N ARG A 168 -22.76 15.94 26.54
CA ARG A 168 -21.88 14.84 26.97
C ARG A 168 -20.55 14.91 26.22
N ALA A 169 -19.48 15.13 26.96
CA ALA A 169 -18.11 15.06 26.46
C ALA A 169 -17.78 13.60 26.09
N SER A 170 -17.27 13.37 24.88
CA SER A 170 -16.48 12.17 24.62
C SER A 170 -15.19 12.27 25.43
N ALA A 171 -14.80 11.18 26.11
CA ALA A 171 -13.59 11.13 26.90
C ALA A 171 -12.37 11.57 26.05
N PRO A 172 -11.40 12.32 26.62
CA PRO A 172 -10.18 12.68 25.92
C PRO A 172 -9.42 11.41 25.49
N ALA A 173 -8.79 11.46 24.31
CA ALA A 173 -7.91 10.39 23.86
C ALA A 173 -6.69 10.31 24.79
N ILE A 174 -6.40 9.12 25.32
CA ILE A 174 -5.24 8.85 26.19
C ILE A 174 -4.01 8.37 25.38
N ASP A 175 -4.23 7.89 24.16
CA ASP A 175 -3.20 7.49 23.18
C ASP A 175 -3.78 7.53 21.74
N ARG A 176 -3.01 7.08 20.74
CA ARG A 176 -3.37 6.98 19.33
C ARG A 176 -2.83 5.69 18.73
N LEU A 177 -3.62 5.09 17.86
CA LEU A 177 -3.18 4.05 16.93
C LEU A 177 -2.91 4.68 15.56
N VAL A 178 -1.75 4.42 15.00
CA VAL A 178 -1.42 4.73 13.60
C VAL A 178 -1.38 3.40 12.85
N VAL A 179 -2.32 3.20 11.95
CA VAL A 179 -2.45 1.98 11.15
C VAL A 179 -2.02 2.28 9.72
N THR A 180 -1.07 1.50 9.23
CA THR A 180 -0.48 1.65 7.89
C THR A 180 -0.57 0.33 7.13
N HIS A 181 -0.87 0.40 5.85
CA HIS A 181 -0.90 -0.76 4.96
C HIS A 181 -0.43 -0.33 3.56
N MET A 182 -0.05 -1.30 2.74
CA MET A 182 0.39 -1.04 1.36
C MET A 182 -0.79 -0.69 0.43
N ASP A 183 -1.92 -1.37 0.60
CA ASP A 183 -3.11 -1.24 -0.26
C ASP A 183 -4.19 -0.26 0.26
N TYR A 184 -3.96 0.37 1.42
CA TYR A 184 -4.93 1.25 2.06
C TYR A 184 -4.30 2.55 2.55
N ASP A 185 -5.13 3.57 2.70
CA ASP A 185 -4.76 4.85 3.32
C ASP A 185 -4.34 4.64 4.78
N ASP A 186 -3.33 5.40 5.23
CA ASP A 186 -2.94 5.37 6.63
C ASP A 186 -4.07 5.96 7.50
N VAL A 187 -4.43 5.27 8.57
CA VAL A 187 -5.55 5.65 9.46
C VAL A 187 -5.02 5.93 10.86
N ILE A 188 -5.42 7.06 11.44
CA ILE A 188 -5.09 7.40 12.82
C ILE A 188 -6.35 7.37 13.66
N VAL A 189 -6.37 6.51 14.68
CA VAL A 189 -7.52 6.29 15.56
C VAL A 189 -7.19 6.70 16.99
N PRO A 190 -7.99 7.57 17.64
CA PRO A 190 -7.79 7.90 19.04
C PRO A 190 -8.10 6.70 19.95
N VAL A 191 -7.26 6.46 20.95
CA VAL A 191 -7.49 5.47 22.01
C VAL A 191 -8.01 6.23 23.23
N THR A 192 -9.25 5.99 23.64
CA THR A 192 -9.85 6.62 24.84
C THR A 192 -9.73 5.76 26.09
N THR A 193 -9.51 4.46 25.92
CA THR A 193 -9.28 3.47 26.97
C THR A 193 -8.54 2.27 26.38
N TYR A 194 -7.69 1.64 27.18
CA TYR A 194 -6.96 0.43 26.77
C TYR A 194 -7.77 -0.86 26.93
N ASN A 195 -9.00 -0.79 27.44
CA ASN A 195 -9.83 -1.97 27.70
C ASN A 195 -10.92 -2.21 26.63
N ASP A 196 -11.08 -1.28 25.68
CA ASP A 196 -12.09 -1.40 24.62
C ASP A 196 -11.46 -2.05 23.39
N GLU A 197 -12.24 -2.87 22.69
CA GLU A 197 -11.87 -3.37 21.37
C GLU A 197 -12.02 -2.26 20.32
N ILE A 198 -10.93 -1.92 19.64
CA ILE A 198 -10.93 -0.88 18.61
C ILE A 198 -11.15 -1.49 17.24
N ARG A 199 -12.16 -1.01 16.50
CA ARG A 199 -12.33 -1.28 15.08
C ARG A 199 -11.72 -0.14 14.27
N VAL A 200 -10.76 -0.45 13.39
CA VAL A 200 -10.14 0.49 12.46
C VAL A 200 -10.63 0.16 11.05
N GLU A 201 -11.23 1.12 10.38
CA GLU A 201 -11.68 0.98 9.00
C GLU A 201 -10.69 1.72 8.08
N MET A 202 -10.11 1.01 7.12
CA MET A 202 -9.15 1.57 6.16
C MET A 202 -9.80 1.72 4.78
N ASN A 203 -9.49 2.82 4.10
CA ASN A 203 -10.01 3.13 2.77
C ASN A 203 -9.01 2.73 1.68
N HIS A 204 -9.50 2.25 0.53
CA HIS A 204 -8.70 1.92 -0.66
C HIS A 204 -8.36 3.16 -1.51
N GLY A 205 -7.77 4.19 -0.89
CA GLY A 205 -7.48 5.46 -1.56
C GLY A 205 -6.01 5.69 -1.94
N LYS A 206 -5.09 4.78 -1.63
CA LYS A 206 -3.65 5.07 -1.74
C LYS A 206 -3.14 4.83 -3.16
N LEU A 207 -2.66 5.89 -3.80
CA LEU A 207 -1.94 5.81 -5.07
C LEU A 207 -0.52 5.34 -4.80
N SER A 208 -0.21 4.13 -5.24
CA SER A 208 1.13 3.54 -5.12
C SER A 208 2.01 3.90 -6.33
N LEU A 209 3.26 4.27 -6.07
CA LEU A 209 4.30 4.37 -7.11
C LEU A 209 5.03 3.04 -7.34
N ASP A 210 4.70 2.04 -6.52
CA ASP A 210 5.49 0.82 -6.35
C ASP A 210 4.83 -0.38 -7.00
N TYR A 211 3.54 -0.26 -7.31
CA TYR A 211 2.69 -1.31 -7.84
C TYR A 211 1.76 -0.79 -8.93
N LEU A 212 1.15 -1.74 -9.66
CA LEU A 212 -0.01 -1.47 -10.50
C LEU A 212 -1.20 -1.09 -9.62
N ASN A 213 -1.68 0.13 -9.80
CA ASN A 213 -2.90 0.64 -9.17
C ASN A 213 -4.11 0.14 -9.95
N LEU A 214 -5.09 -0.43 -9.26
CA LEU A 214 -6.33 -0.88 -9.88
C LEU A 214 -7.40 0.21 -9.73
N PHE A 215 -7.88 0.76 -10.84
CA PHE A 215 -8.93 1.77 -10.88
C PHE A 215 -10.25 1.17 -11.39
N ARG A 216 -11.35 1.48 -10.72
CA ARG A 216 -12.71 1.41 -11.25
C ARG A 216 -13.15 2.79 -11.72
N LEU A 217 -14.20 2.84 -12.54
CA LEU A 217 -14.73 4.10 -13.04
C LEU A 217 -15.09 5.05 -11.89
N LYS A 218 -14.57 6.28 -11.90
CA LYS A 218 -14.67 7.32 -10.86
C LYS A 218 -13.80 7.10 -9.62
N ASP A 219 -13.00 6.04 -9.55
CA ASP A 219 -12.02 5.90 -8.48
C ASP A 219 -11.04 7.07 -8.53
N THR A 220 -10.64 7.52 -7.35
CA THR A 220 -9.64 8.56 -7.15
C THR A 220 -8.65 8.04 -6.13
N LEU A 221 -7.41 7.88 -6.56
CA LEU A 221 -6.31 7.48 -5.69
C LEU A 221 -5.42 8.68 -5.42
N TRP A 222 -4.89 8.77 -4.21
CA TRP A 222 -4.08 9.87 -3.71
C TRP A 222 -2.76 9.35 -3.10
N ASN A 223 -1.67 10.02 -3.44
CA ASN A 223 -0.39 9.88 -2.78
C ASN A 223 -0.07 11.22 -2.09
N SER A 224 -0.24 11.25 -0.76
CA SER A 224 -0.04 12.45 0.04
C SER A 224 1.42 12.90 0.08
N ALA A 225 2.37 11.97 0.11
CA ALA A 225 3.81 12.26 0.13
C ALA A 225 4.26 13.01 -1.13
N HIS A 226 3.57 12.79 -2.25
CA HIS A 226 3.88 13.38 -3.54
C HIS A 226 2.86 14.44 -4.00
N GLU A 227 1.91 14.82 -3.15
CA GLU A 227 0.78 15.71 -3.49
C GLU A 227 0.09 15.33 -4.81
N LEU A 228 -0.08 14.03 -5.05
CA LEU A 228 -0.46 13.48 -6.35
C LEU A 228 -1.82 12.78 -6.28
N ILE A 229 -2.78 13.23 -7.08
CA ILE A 229 -4.10 12.62 -7.18
C ILE A 229 -4.29 12.12 -8.62
N LEU A 230 -4.71 10.88 -8.78
CA LEU A 230 -5.08 10.30 -10.07
C LEU A 230 -6.53 9.84 -10.01
N SER A 231 -7.36 10.30 -10.93
CA SER A 231 -8.79 9.94 -11.02
C SER A 231 -9.08 9.29 -12.36
N LEU A 232 -9.78 8.16 -12.37
CA LEU A 232 -10.28 7.54 -13.60
C LEU A 232 -11.63 8.19 -13.98
N ASP A 233 -11.61 9.07 -14.97
CA ASP A 233 -12.75 9.90 -15.34
C ASP A 233 -13.77 9.12 -16.18
N SER A 234 -13.30 8.48 -17.25
CA SER A 234 -14.14 7.76 -18.20
C SER A 234 -13.38 6.69 -18.98
N ILE A 235 -14.14 5.73 -19.50
CA ILE A 235 -13.68 4.71 -20.45
C ILE A 235 -14.62 4.77 -21.65
N ALA A 236 -14.06 4.90 -22.84
CA ALA A 236 -14.79 4.69 -24.10
C ALA A 236 -14.27 3.40 -24.73
N ASP A 237 -15.00 2.30 -24.56
CA ASP A 237 -14.58 1.01 -25.10
C ASP A 237 -15.16 0.80 -26.51
N HIS A 238 -14.29 0.70 -27.50
CA HIS A 238 -14.61 0.36 -28.89
C HIS A 238 -14.20 -1.08 -29.25
N ARG A 239 -13.74 -1.89 -28.28
CA ARG A 239 -13.44 -3.31 -28.48
C ARG A 239 -14.71 -4.08 -28.82
N CYS A 240 -14.54 -5.11 -29.65
CA CYS A 240 -15.67 -5.95 -30.04
C CYS A 240 -16.20 -6.80 -28.89
N CYS A 241 -17.50 -7.03 -28.92
CA CYS A 241 -18.16 -7.91 -27.97
C CYS A 241 -17.63 -9.36 -28.12
N CYS A 242 -17.58 -10.13 -27.03
CA CYS A 242 -16.99 -11.49 -27.09
C CYS A 242 -17.81 -12.50 -27.88
N GLN A 243 -19.03 -12.13 -28.26
CA GLN A 243 -19.95 -12.95 -29.05
C GLN A 243 -20.01 -12.49 -30.52
N CYS A 244 -19.23 -11.47 -30.89
CA CYS A 244 -19.25 -10.85 -32.20
C CYS A 244 -18.06 -11.37 -33.01
N LEU A 245 -18.31 -11.97 -34.18
CA LEU A 245 -17.29 -12.21 -35.20
C LEU A 245 -16.93 -10.87 -35.87
N CYS A 246 -16.09 -10.09 -35.22
CA CYS A 246 -15.57 -8.86 -35.79
C CYS A 246 -14.31 -9.12 -36.60
N ALA A 247 -14.18 -8.47 -37.76
CA ALA A 247 -12.94 -8.43 -38.51
C ALA A 247 -11.86 -7.54 -37.85
N TRP A 248 -12.22 -6.76 -36.83
CA TRP A 248 -11.35 -5.77 -36.19
C TRP A 248 -11.39 -5.90 -34.66
N GLU A 249 -10.22 -6.11 -34.07
CA GLU A 249 -9.99 -6.04 -32.63
C GLU A 249 -9.98 -4.55 -32.26
N GLY A 250 -11.11 -4.00 -31.79
CA GLY A 250 -11.17 -2.58 -31.47
C GLY A 250 -10.25 -2.16 -30.30
N PHE A 251 -10.34 -0.89 -29.90
CA PHE A 251 -9.53 -0.32 -28.82
C PHE A 251 -10.40 0.28 -27.72
N ALA A 252 -9.86 0.45 -26.52
CA ALA A 252 -10.47 1.27 -25.48
C ALA A 252 -9.68 2.56 -25.30
N GLU A 253 -10.41 3.67 -25.19
CA GLU A 253 -9.85 4.95 -24.75
C GLU A 253 -10.10 5.13 -23.26
N ILE A 254 -9.06 5.47 -22.53
CA ILE A 254 -9.13 5.61 -21.08
C ILE A 254 -8.67 7.01 -20.70
N PHE A 255 -9.52 7.72 -19.96
CA PHE A 255 -9.29 9.10 -19.58
C PHE A 255 -9.04 9.21 -18.08
N PHE A 256 -7.91 9.79 -17.72
CA PHE A 256 -7.57 10.11 -16.34
C PHE A 256 -7.39 11.61 -16.15
N THR A 257 -7.65 12.08 -14.93
CA THR A 257 -7.21 13.38 -14.46
C THR A 257 -6.10 13.19 -13.44
N LEU A 258 -4.92 13.71 -13.75
CA LEU A 258 -3.78 13.80 -12.83
C LEU A 258 -3.74 15.19 -12.20
N THR A 259 -3.71 15.27 -10.88
CA THR A 259 -3.46 16.51 -10.15
C THR A 259 -2.15 16.40 -9.39
N SER A 260 -1.19 17.29 -9.65
CA SER A 260 0.09 17.36 -8.94
C SER A 260 0.42 18.80 -8.58
N GLY A 261 0.75 19.07 -7.32
CA GLY A 261 1.04 20.44 -6.85
C GLY A 261 -0.09 21.43 -7.14
N GLY A 262 -1.34 20.96 -7.10
CA GLY A 262 -2.55 21.74 -7.41
C GLY A 262 -2.82 21.99 -8.90
N LYS A 263 -1.95 21.55 -9.82
CA LYS A 263 -2.19 21.63 -11.27
C LYS A 263 -2.91 20.37 -11.75
N LYS A 264 -3.96 20.54 -12.56
CA LYS A 264 -4.71 19.44 -13.18
C LYS A 264 -4.29 19.23 -14.63
N GLN A 265 -4.10 17.98 -15.02
CA GLN A 265 -3.78 17.56 -16.39
C GLN A 265 -4.68 16.37 -16.77
N GLN A 266 -5.34 16.46 -17.93
CA GLN A 266 -6.07 15.32 -18.49
C GLN A 266 -5.11 14.44 -19.29
N ILE A 267 -5.27 13.13 -19.12
CA ILE A 267 -4.44 12.09 -19.70
C ILE A 267 -5.36 11.15 -20.48
N ARG A 268 -4.97 10.80 -21.70
CA ARG A 268 -5.68 9.84 -22.55
C ARG A 268 -4.73 8.70 -22.90
N PHE A 269 -5.20 7.49 -22.70
CA PHE A 269 -4.56 6.29 -23.21
C PHE A 269 -5.42 5.61 -24.27
N SER A 270 -4.75 4.96 -25.21
CA SER A 270 -5.35 4.05 -26.18
C SER A 270 -4.75 2.67 -25.93
N THR A 271 -5.58 1.64 -25.76
CA THR A 271 -5.07 0.25 -25.64
C THR A 271 -4.38 -0.24 -26.92
N TYR A 272 -4.43 0.54 -28.01
CA TYR A 272 -3.82 0.22 -29.29
C TYR A 272 -2.48 0.95 -29.52
N ASP A 273 -2.39 2.24 -29.14
CA ASP A 273 -1.29 3.11 -29.57
C ASP A 273 -0.31 3.49 -28.45
N SER A 274 -0.79 3.67 -27.22
CA SER A 274 0.01 4.23 -26.13
C SER A 274 -0.17 3.44 -24.85
N LEU A 275 0.86 2.64 -24.53
CA LEU A 275 0.93 1.92 -23.26
C LEU A 275 1.53 2.77 -22.14
N ASP A 276 2.21 3.88 -22.45
CA ASP A 276 2.70 4.83 -21.47
C ASP A 276 2.60 6.31 -21.93
N ILE A 277 2.65 7.22 -20.95
CA ILE A 277 2.63 8.66 -21.17
C ILE A 277 3.35 9.38 -20.02
N GLU A 278 4.03 10.48 -20.32
CA GLU A 278 4.61 11.36 -19.32
C GLU A 278 3.70 12.55 -19.03
N ALA A 279 3.39 12.78 -17.75
CA ALA A 279 2.52 13.84 -17.29
C ALA A 279 2.97 14.34 -15.92
N SER A 280 3.11 15.67 -15.79
CA SER A 280 3.45 16.34 -14.52
C SER A 280 4.69 15.77 -13.79
N GLY A 281 5.71 15.34 -14.53
CA GLY A 281 6.95 14.77 -13.96
C GLY A 281 6.87 13.28 -13.63
N TYR A 282 5.77 12.61 -13.99
CA TYR A 282 5.58 11.18 -13.81
C TYR A 282 5.38 10.48 -15.15
N ARG A 283 5.89 9.26 -15.27
CA ARG A 283 5.51 8.32 -16.33
C ARG A 283 4.39 7.43 -15.80
N LEU A 284 3.28 7.39 -16.54
CA LEU A 284 2.14 6.54 -16.29
C LEU A 284 2.10 5.46 -17.36
N ALA A 285 1.86 4.22 -16.98
CA ALA A 285 1.77 3.11 -17.92
C ALA A 285 0.51 2.28 -17.67
N ILE A 286 -0.24 1.98 -18.72
CA ILE A 286 -1.35 1.05 -18.67
C ILE A 286 -0.84 -0.38 -18.57
N GLY A 287 -1.36 -1.09 -17.57
CA GLY A 287 -1.26 -2.55 -17.45
C GLY A 287 -2.42 -3.23 -18.16
N ASN A 288 -3.28 -3.92 -17.41
CA ASN A 288 -4.46 -4.59 -17.94
C ASN A 288 -5.73 -3.71 -17.89
N VAL A 289 -6.64 -3.93 -18.85
CA VAL A 289 -8.00 -3.37 -18.87
C VAL A 289 -8.98 -4.53 -18.90
N SER A 290 -9.65 -4.76 -17.76
CA SER A 290 -10.60 -5.86 -17.58
C SER A 290 -12.05 -5.35 -17.58
N PRO A 291 -12.99 -6.07 -18.20
CA PRO A 291 -12.76 -7.32 -18.94
C PRO A 291 -11.96 -7.05 -20.22
N GLU A 292 -11.12 -8.00 -20.63
CA GLU A 292 -10.34 -7.91 -21.89
C GLU A 292 -11.25 -7.76 -23.11
N CYS A 293 -12.46 -8.30 -22.98
CA CYS A 293 -13.49 -8.25 -23.97
C CYS A 293 -14.86 -8.05 -23.29
N PRO A 294 -15.62 -7.00 -23.66
CA PRO A 294 -16.92 -6.73 -23.04
C PRO A 294 -18.00 -7.72 -23.44
N LYS A 295 -18.89 -8.03 -22.49
CA LYS A 295 -20.17 -8.69 -22.80
C LYS A 295 -21.08 -7.70 -23.55
N ASN A 296 -21.92 -8.23 -24.45
CA ASN A 296 -22.83 -7.46 -25.30
C ASN A 296 -23.53 -6.30 -24.58
N GLN A 297 -23.23 -5.06 -25.00
CA GLN A 297 -24.00 -3.81 -24.84
C GLN A 297 -24.77 -3.53 -23.54
N GLU A 298 -24.43 -4.13 -22.40
CA GLU A 298 -25.00 -3.67 -21.13
C GLU A 298 -24.35 -2.34 -20.75
N SER A 299 -25.21 -1.32 -20.68
CA SER A 299 -24.99 0.12 -20.61
C SER A 299 -24.24 0.65 -19.37
N GLY A 300 -23.27 -0.07 -18.85
CA GLY A 300 -22.51 0.36 -17.68
C GLY A 300 -21.07 -0.08 -17.75
N TYR A 301 -20.16 0.87 -17.98
CA TYR A 301 -18.72 0.70 -17.74
C TYR A 301 -18.38 0.51 -16.24
N ALA A 302 -19.39 0.34 -15.38
CA ALA A 302 -19.24 0.18 -13.93
C ALA A 302 -18.46 -1.09 -13.54
N GLY A 303 -18.42 -2.10 -14.39
CA GLY A 303 -17.65 -3.34 -14.15
C GLY A 303 -16.19 -3.28 -14.61
N TYR A 304 -15.74 -2.18 -15.21
CA TYR A 304 -14.39 -2.10 -15.75
C TYR A 304 -13.37 -1.85 -14.65
N THR A 305 -12.20 -2.45 -14.83
CA THR A 305 -11.01 -2.13 -14.05
C THR A 305 -9.84 -1.83 -14.98
N VAL A 306 -9.06 -0.82 -14.62
CA VAL A 306 -7.86 -0.40 -15.34
C VAL A 306 -6.68 -0.48 -14.39
N GLN A 307 -5.62 -1.17 -14.78
CA GLN A 307 -4.36 -1.17 -14.04
C GLN A 307 -3.45 -0.06 -14.56
N ILE A 308 -2.91 0.76 -13.66
CA ILE A 308 -1.96 1.83 -13.98
C ILE A 308 -0.71 1.71 -13.10
N GLY A 309 0.45 1.61 -13.73
CA GLY A 309 1.72 1.89 -13.05
C GLY A 309 2.08 3.37 -13.17
N LEU A 310 2.80 3.86 -12.19
CA LEU A 310 3.15 5.27 -12.09
C LEU A 310 4.54 5.38 -11.46
N THR A 311 5.44 6.16 -12.05
CA THR A 311 6.78 6.39 -11.50
C THR A 311 7.30 7.78 -11.85
N PRO A 312 8.16 8.42 -11.05
CA PRO A 312 8.81 9.68 -11.43
C PRO A 312 9.65 9.53 -12.71
N VAL A 313 9.65 10.54 -13.58
CA VAL A 313 10.42 10.52 -14.85
C VAL A 313 11.92 10.59 -14.60
N ASP A 314 12.34 11.36 -13.60
CA ASP A 314 13.73 11.62 -13.26
C ASP A 314 14.38 10.49 -12.46
N ASN A 315 13.59 9.69 -11.75
CA ASN A 315 14.06 8.55 -10.99
C ASN A 315 13.03 7.40 -11.04
N PRO A 316 12.88 6.75 -12.21
CA PRO A 316 11.88 5.72 -12.35
C PRO A 316 12.31 4.52 -11.52
N ARG A 317 11.44 4.15 -10.57
CA ARG A 317 11.64 2.95 -9.78
C ARG A 317 11.67 1.75 -10.73
N SER A 318 12.73 0.98 -10.65
CA SER A 318 12.90 -0.21 -11.46
C SER A 318 13.61 -1.31 -10.68
N PHE A 319 13.45 -2.54 -11.15
CA PHE A 319 13.97 -3.74 -10.53
C PHE A 319 14.76 -4.52 -11.56
N LEU A 320 16.00 -4.89 -11.27
CA LEU A 320 16.74 -5.78 -12.16
C LEU A 320 16.07 -7.16 -12.16
N PHE A 321 15.79 -7.75 -13.32
CA PHE A 321 15.26 -9.10 -13.40
C PHE A 321 16.33 -10.09 -13.89
N LEU A 322 16.74 -10.97 -12.98
CA LEU A 322 17.69 -12.04 -13.24
C LEU A 322 16.96 -13.38 -13.12
N ASN A 323 17.11 -14.25 -14.12
CA ASN A 323 16.35 -15.50 -14.19
C ASN A 323 17.27 -16.70 -14.39
N GLN A 324 17.23 -17.65 -13.45
CA GLN A 324 17.85 -18.95 -13.57
C GLN A 324 16.78 -20.00 -13.95
N ARG A 325 17.03 -20.70 -15.05
CA ARG A 325 16.24 -21.83 -15.51
C ARG A 325 17.10 -23.07 -15.58
N GLU A 326 16.74 -24.11 -14.85
CA GLU A 326 17.34 -25.44 -14.90
C GLU A 326 16.42 -26.38 -15.67
N GLU A 327 16.92 -27.01 -16.72
CA GLU A 327 16.24 -28.11 -17.40
C GLU A 327 16.91 -29.42 -17.01
N VAL A 328 16.14 -30.38 -16.50
CA VAL A 328 16.64 -31.66 -16.00
C VAL A 328 16.12 -32.78 -16.89
N ASP A 329 17.05 -33.50 -17.50
CA ASP A 329 16.78 -34.70 -18.30
C ASP A 329 17.29 -35.93 -17.58
N MET A 330 16.39 -36.86 -17.27
CA MET A 330 16.72 -38.10 -16.60
C MET A 330 16.46 -39.28 -17.52
N GLN A 331 17.50 -40.06 -17.77
CA GLN A 331 17.44 -41.22 -18.65
C GLN A 331 17.90 -42.46 -17.87
N SER A 332 17.18 -43.57 -17.98
CA SER A 332 17.67 -44.85 -17.47
C SER A 332 18.79 -45.34 -18.37
N VAL A 333 19.95 -45.61 -17.76
CA VAL A 333 21.10 -46.23 -18.43
C VAL A 333 21.05 -47.74 -18.28
N SER A 334 20.65 -48.24 -17.10
CA SER A 334 20.43 -49.66 -16.84
C SER A 334 19.50 -49.88 -15.65
N GLY A 335 18.98 -51.11 -15.53
CA GLY A 335 18.06 -51.50 -14.45
C GLY A 335 16.59 -51.40 -14.85
N THR A 336 15.70 -51.83 -13.96
CA THR A 336 14.24 -51.73 -14.13
C THR A 336 13.64 -51.03 -12.92
N GLY A 337 12.56 -50.26 -13.10
CA GLY A 337 11.88 -49.60 -11.97
C GLY A 337 12.53 -48.30 -11.48
N CYS A 338 13.30 -47.61 -12.32
CA CYS A 338 13.83 -46.28 -12.00
C CYS A 338 12.69 -45.33 -11.58
N ALA A 339 12.83 -44.72 -10.40
CA ALA A 339 11.83 -43.79 -9.88
C ALA A 339 11.76 -42.54 -10.78
N ALA A 340 10.55 -42.15 -11.17
CA ALA A 340 10.32 -40.90 -11.89
C ALA A 340 10.20 -39.74 -10.90
N LEU A 341 10.91 -38.64 -11.16
CA LEU A 341 10.73 -37.42 -10.37
C LEU A 341 9.54 -36.62 -10.92
N CYS A 342 8.57 -36.34 -10.06
CA CYS A 342 7.47 -35.43 -10.37
C CYS A 342 7.63 -34.17 -9.54
N ILE A 343 7.87 -33.04 -10.20
CA ILE A 343 7.92 -31.72 -9.57
C ILE A 343 6.62 -30.97 -9.84
N ASP A 344 6.26 -30.06 -8.94
CA ASP A 344 4.98 -29.34 -8.97
C ASP A 344 4.89 -28.33 -10.14
N PHE A 345 3.83 -27.52 -10.22
CA PHE A 345 3.56 -26.55 -11.28
C PHE A 345 4.38 -25.24 -11.15
N PRO A 346 4.70 -24.55 -12.27
CA PRO A 346 5.47 -23.31 -12.22
C PRO A 346 4.65 -22.21 -11.56
N THR A 347 5.27 -21.33 -10.78
CA THR A 347 4.59 -20.24 -10.05
C THR A 347 4.72 -18.87 -10.70
N TYR A 348 5.53 -18.77 -11.77
CA TYR A 348 5.66 -17.55 -12.55
C TYR A 348 5.96 -17.85 -14.03
N SER A 349 5.75 -16.84 -14.86
CA SER A 349 6.10 -16.81 -16.27
C SER A 349 6.65 -15.43 -16.65
N TYR A 350 7.51 -15.38 -17.67
CA TYR A 350 8.04 -14.14 -18.21
C TYR A 350 7.88 -14.11 -19.72
N ASN A 351 7.26 -13.06 -20.24
CA ASN A 351 7.17 -12.78 -21.66
C ASN A 351 8.23 -11.74 -22.04
N ALA A 352 9.28 -12.18 -22.74
CA ALA A 352 10.41 -11.31 -23.09
C ALA A 352 10.06 -10.20 -24.10
N GLU A 353 9.14 -10.47 -25.02
CA GLU A 353 8.69 -9.50 -26.03
C GLU A 353 7.93 -8.34 -25.38
N LYS A 354 7.00 -8.66 -24.48
CA LYS A 354 6.21 -7.68 -23.72
C LYS A 354 6.93 -7.16 -22.47
N ARG A 355 8.10 -7.71 -22.15
CA ARG A 355 8.82 -7.53 -20.88
C ARG A 355 7.90 -7.68 -19.66
N LEU A 356 7.03 -8.69 -19.66
CA LEU A 356 5.99 -8.85 -18.66
C LEU A 356 6.27 -10.06 -17.78
N LEU A 357 6.51 -9.83 -16.49
CA LEU A 357 6.65 -10.85 -15.45
C LEU A 357 5.30 -11.07 -14.76
N ARG A 358 4.83 -12.32 -14.73
CA ARG A 358 3.59 -12.72 -14.06
C ARG A 358 3.83 -13.85 -13.07
N GLY A 359 3.18 -13.84 -11.92
CA GLY A 359 3.21 -14.97 -10.99
C GLY A 359 3.04 -14.58 -9.53
N ILE A 360 3.51 -15.45 -8.63
CA ILE A 360 3.61 -15.14 -7.19
C ILE A 360 4.81 -14.23 -6.97
N VAL A 361 4.59 -12.93 -7.17
CA VAL A 361 5.64 -11.90 -7.07
C VAL A 361 5.93 -11.60 -5.59
N PRO A 362 7.22 -11.45 -5.19
CA PRO A 362 7.55 -10.99 -3.84
C PRO A 362 7.01 -9.59 -3.55
N GLN A 363 6.84 -9.23 -2.28
CA GLN A 363 6.45 -7.86 -1.91
C GLN A 363 7.52 -6.85 -2.38
N LEU A 364 7.17 -6.03 -3.37
CA LEU A 364 8.06 -5.01 -3.94
C LEU A 364 8.10 -3.73 -3.09
N ASN A 365 8.95 -3.66 -2.07
CA ASN A 365 9.19 -2.43 -1.30
C ASN A 365 10.53 -1.78 -1.67
N ASP A 366 10.82 -0.59 -1.15
CA ASP A 366 12.00 0.21 -1.53
C ASP A 366 13.35 -0.47 -1.29
N SER A 367 13.37 -1.52 -0.46
CA SER A 367 14.58 -2.31 -0.26
C SER A 367 14.83 -3.31 -1.39
N VAL A 368 13.82 -3.71 -2.16
CA VAL A 368 13.98 -4.68 -3.25
C VAL A 368 14.65 -4.02 -4.45
N GLN A 369 15.80 -4.56 -4.84
CA GLN A 369 16.62 -4.06 -5.95
C GLN A 369 16.61 -5.01 -7.15
N ILE A 370 16.55 -6.33 -6.89
CA ILE A 370 16.57 -7.38 -7.91
C ILE A 370 15.40 -8.33 -7.66
N ILE A 371 14.71 -8.71 -8.72
CA ILE A 371 13.81 -9.86 -8.74
C ILE A 371 14.60 -11.03 -9.31
N PHE A 372 14.78 -12.08 -8.52
CA PHE A 372 15.48 -13.28 -8.96
C PHE A 372 14.47 -14.41 -9.19
N GLY A 373 14.34 -14.85 -10.44
CA GLY A 373 13.56 -16.03 -10.81
C GLY A 373 14.43 -17.29 -10.74
N SER A 374 13.92 -18.33 -10.10
CA SER A 374 14.53 -19.66 -10.08
C SER A 374 13.49 -20.68 -10.49
N GLY A 375 13.79 -21.50 -11.50
CA GLY A 375 12.91 -22.59 -11.90
C GLY A 375 13.66 -23.83 -12.38
N THR A 376 13.09 -25.00 -12.08
CA THR A 376 13.54 -26.33 -12.51
C THR A 376 12.44 -26.94 -13.36
N TYR A 377 12.78 -27.45 -14.54
CA TYR A 377 11.85 -27.98 -15.54
C TYR A 377 12.29 -29.36 -15.97
N MET A 378 11.41 -30.36 -15.89
CA MET A 378 11.70 -31.69 -16.44
C MET A 378 11.56 -31.67 -17.97
N THR A 379 12.51 -32.26 -18.68
CA THR A 379 12.42 -32.41 -20.14
C THR A 379 11.30 -33.41 -20.50
N SER A 380 10.60 -33.13 -21.59
CA SER A 380 9.61 -34.07 -22.13
C SER A 380 10.32 -35.31 -22.67
N GLY A 381 9.91 -36.50 -22.22
CA GLY A 381 10.42 -37.78 -22.71
C GLY A 381 11.44 -38.47 -21.80
N GLY A 382 11.87 -37.82 -20.71
CA GLY A 382 12.69 -38.42 -19.66
C GLY A 382 11.87 -39.10 -18.55
N LEU A 383 12.58 -39.64 -17.55
CA LEU A 383 12.02 -40.21 -16.32
C LEU A 383 11.62 -39.13 -15.30
N GLY A 384 10.77 -38.20 -15.71
CA GLY A 384 10.18 -37.22 -14.81
C GLY A 384 9.19 -36.30 -15.50
N SER A 385 8.46 -35.51 -14.71
CA SER A 385 7.49 -34.55 -15.24
C SER A 385 7.31 -33.35 -14.31
N GLY A 386 6.82 -32.24 -14.88
CA GLY A 386 6.47 -31.02 -14.17
C GLY A 386 7.54 -29.92 -14.22
N ALA A 387 7.29 -28.81 -13.50
CA ALA A 387 8.19 -27.69 -13.40
C ALA A 387 7.97 -26.85 -12.13
N ALA A 388 8.92 -26.81 -11.21
CA ALA A 388 8.82 -25.95 -10.03
C ALA A 388 9.53 -24.62 -10.28
N SER A 389 8.93 -23.50 -9.91
CA SER A 389 9.58 -22.19 -10.01
C SER A 389 9.18 -21.27 -8.86
N VAL A 390 9.97 -20.22 -8.60
CA VAL A 390 9.75 -19.23 -7.55
C VAL A 390 10.43 -17.90 -7.89
N LEU A 391 9.84 -16.79 -7.44
CA LEU A 391 10.44 -15.45 -7.51
C LEU A 391 10.90 -14.99 -6.12
N TYR A 392 12.13 -14.48 -6.04
CA TYR A 392 12.70 -13.88 -4.85
C TYR A 392 12.86 -12.37 -5.01
N GLY A 393 12.56 -11.61 -3.95
CA GLY A 393 12.88 -10.18 -3.86
C GLY A 393 14.21 -10.01 -3.14
N VAL A 394 15.26 -9.64 -3.87
CA VAL A 394 16.60 -9.43 -3.32
C VAL A 394 16.70 -8.00 -2.77
N LYS A 395 16.88 -7.91 -1.45
CA LYS A 395 16.87 -6.63 -0.72
C LYS A 395 18.26 -6.04 -0.45
N SER A 396 19.29 -6.86 -0.57
CA SER A 396 20.66 -6.49 -0.26
C SER A 396 21.62 -7.38 -1.02
N ILE A 397 22.74 -6.82 -1.46
CA ILE A 397 23.87 -7.52 -2.05
C ILE A 397 25.07 -7.51 -1.08
N PRO A 398 25.88 -8.57 -1.01
CA PRO A 398 25.75 -9.80 -1.78
C PRO A 398 24.53 -10.64 -1.33
N TRP A 399 23.91 -11.34 -2.27
CA TRP A 399 22.77 -12.22 -2.01
C TRP A 399 23.08 -13.64 -2.45
N ASN A 400 22.67 -14.66 -1.69
CA ASN A 400 22.98 -16.06 -1.97
C ASN A 400 21.77 -16.95 -1.66
N ASN A 401 21.50 -17.94 -2.52
CA ASN A 401 20.45 -18.95 -2.35
C ASN A 401 20.99 -20.41 -2.43
N HIS A 402 22.22 -20.62 -1.98
CA HIS A 402 23.04 -21.83 -2.07
C HIS A 402 23.60 -22.15 -3.45
N LYS A 403 22.87 -21.89 -4.55
CA LYS A 403 23.32 -22.20 -5.92
C LYS A 403 24.02 -21.02 -6.60
N ILE A 404 23.48 -19.82 -6.40
CA ILE A 404 23.96 -18.60 -7.02
C ILE A 404 24.31 -17.58 -5.93
N THR A 405 25.34 -16.78 -6.17
CA THR A 405 25.60 -15.55 -5.43
C THR A 405 25.54 -14.37 -6.37
N ILE A 406 24.72 -13.37 -6.06
CA ILE A 406 24.72 -12.08 -6.74
C ILE A 406 25.64 -11.17 -5.91
N ASN A 407 26.82 -10.85 -6.44
CA ASN A 407 27.84 -10.10 -5.71
C ASN A 407 27.54 -8.60 -5.72
N LYS A 408 27.22 -8.05 -6.90
CA LYS A 408 26.86 -6.65 -7.11
C LYS A 408 26.09 -6.47 -8.42
N PHE A 409 25.46 -5.31 -8.59
CA PHE A 409 24.94 -4.85 -9.88
C PHE A 409 25.23 -3.36 -10.06
N GLU A 410 25.25 -2.92 -11.31
CA GLU A 410 25.60 -1.56 -11.71
C GLU A 410 24.36 -0.82 -12.27
N ASN A 411 24.47 0.51 -12.39
CA ASN A 411 23.36 1.37 -12.87
C ASN A 411 22.93 1.10 -14.33
N ASP A 412 23.79 0.48 -15.14
CA ASP A 412 23.49 0.05 -16.51
C ASP A 412 22.72 -1.29 -16.56
N GLY A 413 22.48 -1.91 -15.40
CA GLY A 413 21.82 -3.20 -15.27
C GLY A 413 22.76 -4.40 -15.36
N SER A 414 24.08 -4.19 -15.48
CA SER A 414 25.07 -5.26 -15.42
C SER A 414 25.12 -5.89 -14.04
N VAL A 415 25.25 -7.22 -13.95
CA VAL A 415 25.28 -7.95 -12.68
C VAL A 415 26.48 -8.88 -12.59
N GLU A 416 27.21 -8.82 -11.50
CA GLU A 416 28.29 -9.75 -11.17
C GLU A 416 27.71 -10.92 -10.38
N VAL A 417 27.89 -12.13 -10.91
CA VAL A 417 27.31 -13.36 -10.38
C VAL A 417 28.40 -14.40 -10.18
N MET A 418 28.34 -15.13 -9.06
CA MET A 418 29.08 -16.37 -8.85
C MET A 418 28.12 -17.56 -8.96
N TYR A 419 28.40 -18.48 -9.88
CA TYR A 419 27.64 -19.71 -10.10
C TYR A 419 28.60 -20.87 -10.34
N SER A 420 28.42 -21.99 -9.63
CA SER A 420 29.29 -23.17 -9.74
C SER A 420 30.79 -22.87 -9.52
N GLY A 421 31.10 -21.90 -8.65
CA GLY A 421 32.47 -21.46 -8.34
C GLY A 421 33.11 -20.51 -9.37
N GLU A 422 32.47 -20.25 -10.51
CA GLU A 422 32.91 -19.27 -11.50
C GLU A 422 32.24 -17.91 -11.21
N THR A 423 33.01 -16.82 -11.26
CA THR A 423 32.48 -15.45 -11.19
C THR A 423 32.54 -14.81 -12.57
N PHE A 424 31.43 -14.20 -12.99
CA PHE A 424 31.29 -13.55 -14.29
C PHE A 424 30.28 -12.39 -14.22
N VAL A 425 30.30 -11.52 -15.23
CA VAL A 425 29.37 -10.39 -15.36
C VAL A 425 28.39 -10.66 -16.49
N LEU A 426 27.11 -10.38 -16.26
CA LEU A 426 26.06 -10.39 -17.27
C LEU A 426 25.52 -8.97 -17.48
N SER A 427 25.68 -8.43 -18.67
CA SER A 427 25.02 -7.19 -19.10
C SER A 427 23.52 -7.45 -19.32
N ALA A 428 22.71 -6.39 -19.43
CA ALA A 428 21.30 -6.54 -19.77
C ALA A 428 21.13 -7.21 -21.16
N GLY A 429 20.40 -8.31 -21.21
CA GLY A 429 20.21 -9.17 -22.39
C GLY A 429 21.18 -10.35 -22.48
N ASP A 430 22.25 -10.37 -21.68
CA ASP A 430 23.23 -11.46 -21.69
C ASP A 430 22.65 -12.75 -21.10
N ARG A 431 23.19 -13.87 -21.59
CA ARG A 431 22.87 -15.21 -21.11
C ARG A 431 24.14 -16.03 -20.90
N LYS A 432 24.15 -16.88 -19.88
CA LYS A 432 25.19 -17.89 -19.64
C LYS A 432 24.52 -19.24 -19.41
N ALA A 433 25.03 -20.28 -20.07
CA ALA A 433 24.52 -21.64 -19.96
C ALA A 433 25.60 -22.57 -19.41
N TYR A 434 25.18 -23.54 -18.61
CA TYR A 434 25.99 -24.59 -18.01
C TYR A 434 25.30 -25.93 -18.25
N GLU A 435 26.10 -26.98 -18.42
CA GLU A 435 25.61 -28.35 -18.50
C GLU A 435 26.42 -29.21 -17.52
N ALA A 436 25.72 -30.00 -16.72
CA ALA A 436 26.31 -30.98 -15.83
C ALA A 436 25.65 -32.34 -16.07
N VAL A 437 26.45 -33.39 -16.06
CA VAL A 437 25.99 -34.78 -16.20
C VAL A 437 26.41 -35.53 -14.95
N GLU A 438 25.45 -36.15 -14.28
CA GLU A 438 25.64 -36.97 -13.08
C GLU A 438 25.08 -38.37 -13.31
N MET A 439 25.70 -39.36 -12.69
CA MET A 439 25.23 -40.74 -12.67
C MET A 439 24.72 -41.06 -11.27
N ASP A 440 23.42 -41.27 -11.12
CA ASP A 440 22.81 -41.72 -9.86
C ASP A 440 22.61 -43.23 -9.92
N THR A 441 23.27 -43.95 -9.01
CA THR A 441 23.29 -45.42 -9.00
C THR A 441 22.64 -45.91 -7.71
N SER A 442 21.52 -46.62 -7.88
CA SER A 442 20.87 -47.40 -6.83
C SER A 442 21.04 -48.89 -7.09
N GLU A 443 20.56 -49.74 -6.18
CA GLU A 443 20.67 -51.20 -6.30
C GLU A 443 19.98 -51.73 -7.58
N ASP A 444 18.87 -51.11 -7.98
CA ASP A 444 18.00 -51.59 -9.06
C ASP A 444 18.06 -50.74 -10.34
N CYS A 445 18.69 -49.56 -10.31
CA CYS A 445 18.69 -48.62 -11.42
C CYS A 445 19.92 -47.71 -11.45
N VAL A 446 20.41 -47.45 -12.67
CA VAL A 446 21.39 -46.41 -12.96
C VAL A 446 20.71 -45.33 -13.81
N LEU A 447 20.66 -44.11 -13.29
CA LEU A 447 20.15 -42.92 -13.95
C LEU A 447 21.29 -42.04 -14.43
N GLN A 448 21.20 -41.55 -15.66
CA GLN A 448 21.97 -40.40 -16.11
C GLN A 448 21.10 -39.16 -15.97
N ILE A 449 21.55 -38.20 -15.18
CA ILE A 449 20.89 -36.92 -14.92
C ILE A 449 21.69 -35.83 -15.63
N THR A 450 21.11 -35.25 -16.67
CA THR A 450 21.70 -34.10 -17.37
C THR A 450 20.96 -32.83 -16.95
N THR A 451 21.66 -31.93 -16.27
CA THR A 451 21.12 -30.64 -15.84
C THR A 451 21.70 -29.53 -16.72
N ARG A 452 20.81 -28.81 -17.42
CA ARG A 452 21.15 -27.61 -18.21
C ARG A 452 20.66 -26.38 -17.50
N SER A 453 21.58 -25.58 -16.97
CA SER A 453 21.27 -24.35 -16.26
C SER A 453 21.51 -23.16 -17.17
N THR A 454 20.50 -22.32 -17.37
CA THR A 454 20.60 -21.06 -18.10
C THR A 454 20.33 -19.91 -17.14
N LEU A 455 21.26 -18.97 -17.04
CA LEU A 455 21.10 -17.71 -16.35
C LEU A 455 20.96 -16.59 -17.37
N VAL A 456 19.90 -15.78 -17.26
CA VAL A 456 19.60 -14.67 -18.17
C VAL A 456 19.37 -13.39 -17.37
N ASN A 457 20.09 -12.32 -17.71
CA ASN A 457 19.81 -10.98 -17.22
C ASN A 457 18.85 -10.28 -18.20
N TYR A 458 17.59 -10.06 -17.81
CA TYR A 458 16.60 -9.38 -18.66
C TYR A 458 16.65 -7.85 -18.55
N GLY A 459 17.56 -7.31 -17.73
CA GLY A 459 17.67 -5.89 -17.43
C GLY A 459 16.58 -5.41 -16.46
N PHE A 460 16.39 -4.10 -16.41
CA PHE A 460 15.43 -3.48 -15.51
C PHE A 460 13.97 -3.68 -15.96
N LEU A 461 13.11 -4.06 -15.02
CA LEU A 461 11.67 -4.04 -15.14
C LEU A 461 11.09 -2.90 -14.31
N TYR A 462 10.05 -2.28 -14.81
CA TYR A 462 9.27 -1.29 -14.07
C TYR A 462 8.12 -1.95 -13.31
N PRO A 463 7.54 -1.29 -12.28
CA PRO A 463 6.39 -1.82 -11.54
C PRO A 463 5.24 -2.34 -12.42
N TRP A 464 4.91 -1.66 -13.53
CA TRP A 464 3.84 -2.09 -14.44
C TRP A 464 4.16 -3.31 -15.30
N GLN A 465 5.44 -3.64 -15.41
CA GLN A 465 5.91 -4.85 -16.08
C GLN A 465 5.88 -6.08 -15.16
N ILE A 466 5.39 -5.91 -13.93
CA ILE A 466 5.34 -6.95 -12.91
C ILE A 466 3.88 -7.09 -12.45
N SER A 467 3.26 -8.19 -12.81
CA SER A 467 1.85 -8.46 -12.52
C SER A 467 1.73 -9.62 -11.53
N PRO A 468 1.29 -9.38 -10.28
CA PRO A 468 1.01 -10.45 -9.36
C PRO A 468 -0.20 -11.26 -9.86
N ASP A 469 -0.08 -12.58 -9.94
CA ASP A 469 -1.23 -13.45 -10.15
C ASP A 469 -2.01 -13.53 -8.85
N ARG A 470 -3.26 -13.05 -8.86
CA ARG A 470 -4.18 -13.14 -7.71
C ARG A 470 -4.86 -14.50 -7.59
N TYR A 471 -4.62 -15.39 -8.55
CA TYR A 471 -5.35 -16.65 -8.71
C TYR A 471 -4.39 -17.83 -8.67
N ARG A 472 -3.86 -18.10 -7.48
CA ARG A 472 -3.68 -19.45 -6.95
C ARG A 472 -4.11 -19.49 -5.50
#